data_AF-A0A3P7EFA9-F1
#
_entry.id   AF-A0A3P7EFA9-F1
#
_cell.length_a   1.000
_cell.length_b   1.000
_cell.length_c   1.000
_cell.angle_alpha   90.00
_cell.angle_beta   90.00
_cell.angle_gamma   90.00
#
_symmetry.space_group_name_H-M   'P 1'
#
loop_
_entity.id
_entity.type
_entity.pdbx_description
1 polymer ?
#
loop_
_entity_poly.entity_id
_entity_poly.type
_entity_poly.pdbx_seq_one_letter_code
_entity_poly.pdbx_strand_id
1 'polypeptide(L)' 'MVLMVGGIQQLPKALIEEEEVDQILNIGRRSRKNDKRDKRKLLKRSREWIEAKKDRARKHGKDVCMSSKYTGRKRRRFI' A
#
# COMPACT_ATOMS: atom_id res chain seq x y z
N MET A 1 45.85 8.66 16.13
CA MET A 1 44.41 8.83 15.82
C MET A 1 43.63 8.64 17.11
N VAL A 2 42.63 9.48 17.39
CA VAL A 2 41.80 9.39 18.62
C VAL A 2 40.36 9.09 18.22
N LEU A 3 39.79 8.09 18.89
CA LEU A 3 38.41 7.62 18.73
C LEU A 3 37.51 8.38 19.72
N MET A 4 36.53 9.14 19.21
CA MET A 4 35.51 9.78 20.04
C MET A 4 34.36 8.79 20.26
N VAL A 5 34.30 8.18 21.46
CA VAL A 5 33.19 7.33 21.93
C VAL A 5 32.76 7.85 23.30
N GLY A 6 31.52 8.33 23.40
CA GLY A 6 30.92 8.77 24.66
C GLY A 6 30.45 10.22 24.65
N GLY A 7 29.25 10.47 24.11
CA GLY A 7 28.58 11.76 24.17
C GLY A 7 27.49 11.90 23.10
N ILE A 8 26.50 12.76 23.35
CA ILE A 8 25.56 13.23 22.33
C ILE A 8 26.35 13.91 21.20
N GLN A 9 26.57 13.19 20.10
CA GLN A 9 27.17 13.76 18.89
C GLN A 9 26.17 14.73 18.25
N GLN A 10 26.51 16.01 18.28
CA GLN A 10 25.78 17.01 17.52
C GLN A 10 25.98 16.71 16.02
N LEU A 11 24.87 16.42 15.34
CA LEU A 11 24.86 16.19 13.90
C LEU A 11 25.23 17.50 13.18
N PRO A 12 26.02 17.44 12.09
CA PRO A 12 26.32 18.63 11.31
C PRO A 12 25.03 19.23 10.74
N LYS A 13 24.93 20.56 10.82
CA LYS A 13 23.84 21.32 10.18
C LYS A 13 23.89 21.05 8.68
N ALA A 14 22.75 20.74 8.09
CA ALA A 14 22.67 20.53 6.65
C ALA A 14 23.10 21.81 5.91
N LEU A 15 23.97 21.65 4.92
CA LEU A 15 24.35 22.70 3.98
C LEU A 15 23.19 22.87 3.00
N ILE A 16 22.22 23.69 3.38
CA ILE A 16 21.09 24.05 2.52
C ILE A 16 21.12 25.57 2.39
N GLU A 17 21.35 26.04 1.16
CA GLU A 17 21.15 27.43 0.77
C GLU A 17 19.68 27.78 0.99
N GLU A 18 19.47 28.87 1.71
CA GLU A 18 18.23 29.49 2.13
C GLU A 18 16.98 29.15 1.28
N GLU A 19 16.21 28.17 1.74
CA GLU A 19 14.75 28.22 1.72
C GLU A 19 14.26 27.53 2.99
N GLU A 20 13.55 28.29 3.81
CA GLU A 20 12.85 27.85 5.01
C GLU A 20 11.73 26.89 4.57
N VAL A 21 12.08 25.63 4.26
CA VAL A 21 11.09 24.63 3.86
C VAL A 21 10.34 24.20 5.10
N ASP A 22 9.24 24.91 5.34
CA ASP A 22 8.19 24.57 6.29
C ASP A 22 7.99 23.06 6.31
N GLN A 23 8.12 22.52 7.52
CA GLN A 23 8.01 21.11 7.86
C GLN A 23 6.89 20.46 7.04
N ILE A 24 7.24 19.56 6.11
CA ILE A 24 6.24 18.89 5.26
C ILE A 24 5.21 18.21 6.17
N LEU A 25 3.98 18.73 6.17
CA LEU A 25 2.86 18.23 6.96
C LEU A 25 2.55 16.77 6.57
N ASN A 26 3.17 15.83 7.29
CA ASN A 26 2.97 14.39 7.12
C ASN A 26 1.54 13.92 7.50
N ILE A 27 0.67 14.83 7.92
CA ILE A 27 -0.73 14.59 8.26
C ILE A 27 -1.50 14.09 7.04
N GLY A 28 -1.25 14.65 5.84
CA GLY A 28 -1.91 14.23 4.59
C GLY A 28 -1.57 12.79 4.17
N ARG A 29 -0.37 12.29 4.52
CA ARG A 29 0.04 10.89 4.23
C ARG A 29 -0.66 9.88 5.14
N ARG A 30 -1.10 10.30 6.33
CA ARG A 30 -1.79 9.43 7.31
C ARG A 30 -3.28 9.29 6.95
N SER A 31 -3.94 10.37 6.52
CA SER A 31 -5.35 10.36 6.08
C SER A 31 -5.60 9.47 4.84
N ARG A 32 -4.73 9.53 3.81
CA ARG A 32 -4.85 8.68 2.59
C ARG A 32 -4.85 7.17 2.84
N LYS A 33 -4.34 6.71 4.00
CA LYS A 33 -4.35 5.28 4.37
C LYS A 33 -5.66 4.84 5.03
N ASN A 34 -6.42 5.77 5.60
CA ASN A 34 -7.67 5.48 6.30
C ASN A 34 -8.87 5.46 5.34
N ASP A 35 -8.95 6.39 4.38
CA ASP A 35 -10.04 6.39 3.38
C ASP A 35 -10.09 5.13 2.52
N LYS A 36 -8.94 4.45 2.35
CA LYS A 36 -8.87 3.16 1.64
C LYS A 36 -9.43 2.00 2.45
N ARG A 37 -9.51 2.12 3.78
CA ARG A 37 -10.03 1.07 4.68
C ARG A 37 -11.57 1.08 4.73
N ASP A 38 -12.19 2.23 4.50
CA ASP A 38 -13.65 2.40 4.53
C ASP A 38 -14.36 2.04 3.23
N LYS A 39 -13.62 1.71 2.17
CA LYS A 39 -14.18 0.96 1.04
C LYS A 39 -14.53 -0.44 1.54
N ARG A 40 -15.75 -0.58 2.07
CA ARG A 40 -16.43 -1.82 2.52
C ARG A 40 -15.61 -3.05 2.15
N LYS A 41 -14.91 -3.63 3.14
CA LYS A 41 -14.09 -4.84 2.96
C LYS A 41 -14.87 -5.80 2.07
N LEU A 42 -14.36 -6.06 0.87
CA LEU A 42 -15.05 -6.91 -0.11
C LEU A 42 -15.38 -8.24 0.55
N LEU A 43 -16.67 -8.59 0.60
CA LEU A 43 -17.14 -9.83 1.22
C LEU A 43 -16.38 -11.00 0.61
N LYS A 44 -15.70 -11.81 1.43
CA LYS A 44 -14.94 -12.95 0.92
C LYS A 44 -15.88 -13.85 0.10
N ARG A 45 -15.39 -14.35 -1.04
CA ARG A 45 -16.13 -15.17 -2.03
C ARG A 45 -17.20 -14.43 -2.84
N SER A 46 -17.43 -13.13 -2.61
CA SER A 46 -18.22 -12.31 -3.53
C SER A 46 -17.54 -12.20 -4.90
N ARG A 47 -18.31 -11.83 -5.93
CA ARG A 47 -17.79 -11.60 -7.28
C ARG A 47 -16.76 -10.47 -7.27
N GLU A 48 -17.07 -9.40 -6.56
CA GLU A 48 -16.25 -8.20 -6.41
C GLU A 48 -14.91 -8.55 -5.75
N TRP A 49 -14.91 -9.41 -4.73
CA TRP A 49 -13.68 -9.90 -4.10
C TRP A 49 -12.80 -10.70 -5.06
N ILE A 50 -13.42 -11.51 -5.94
CA ILE A 50 -12.70 -12.28 -6.95
C ILE A 50 -12.13 -11.36 -8.03
N GLU A 51 -12.89 -10.39 -8.50
CA GLU A 51 -12.44 -9.42 -9.50
C GLU A 51 -11.30 -8.55 -8.97
N ALA A 52 -11.39 -8.05 -7.73
CA ALA A 52 -10.30 -7.32 -7.09
C ALA A 52 -9.03 -8.17 -6.93
N LYS A 53 -9.18 -9.47 -6.66
CA LYS A 53 -8.04 -10.40 -6.61
C LYS A 53 -7.42 -10.62 -7.99
N LYS A 54 -8.25 -10.82 -9.02
CA LYS A 54 -7.79 -10.93 -10.41
C LYS A 54 -7.04 -9.67 -10.84
N ASP A 55 -7.59 -8.50 -10.52
CA ASP A 55 -6.96 -7.21 -10.82
C ASP A 55 -5.60 -7.03 -10.13
N ARG A 56 -5.51 -7.42 -8.85
CA ARG A 56 -4.24 -7.44 -8.13
C ARG A 56 -3.23 -8.37 -8.80
N ALA A 57 -3.63 -9.58 -9.18
CA ALA A 57 -2.74 -10.53 -9.85
C ALA A 57 -2.27 -10.00 -11.22
N ARG A 58 -3.16 -9.36 -12.00
CA ARG A 58 -2.80 -8.67 -13.25
C ARG A 58 -1.77 -7.55 -13.02
N LYS A 59 -1.94 -6.73 -11.98
CA LYS A 59 -0.98 -5.68 -11.58
C LYS A 59 0.40 -6.21 -11.19
N HIS A 60 0.47 -7.45 -10.70
CA HIS A 60 1.72 -8.14 -10.41
C HIS A 60 2.30 -8.88 -11.62
N GLY A 61 1.74 -8.71 -12.83
CA GLY A 61 2.23 -9.35 -14.05
C GLY A 61 1.95 -10.85 -14.13
N LYS A 62 0.99 -11.36 -13.37
CA LYS A 62 0.60 -12.78 -13.44
C LYS A 62 -0.45 -12.98 -14.53
N ASP A 63 -0.39 -14.12 -15.20
CA ASP A 63 -1.44 -14.55 -16.13
C ASP A 63 -2.72 -14.90 -15.35
N VAL A 64 -3.82 -14.26 -15.72
CA VAL A 64 -5.10 -14.38 -15.03
C VAL A 64 -6.21 -14.58 -16.04
N CYS A 65 -6.98 -15.67 -15.87
CA CYS A 65 -8.15 -15.95 -16.70
C CYS A 65 -9.20 -14.83 -16.64
N MET A 66 -9.78 -14.50 -17.80
CA MET A 66 -10.83 -13.49 -17.96
C MET A 66 -12.04 -13.76 -17.06
N SER A 67 -12.79 -12.70 -16.69
CA SER A 67 -14.07 -12.86 -16.00
C SER A 67 -15.13 -13.37 -16.97
N SER A 68 -15.84 -14.41 -16.56
CA SER A 68 -17.03 -14.90 -17.27
C SER A 68 -18.29 -14.69 -16.42
N LYS A 69 -19.48 -14.94 -17.01
CA LYS A 69 -20.78 -14.89 -16.31
C LYS A 69 -20.87 -15.80 -15.08
N TYR A 70 -19.98 -16.80 -14.97
CA TYR A 70 -19.92 -17.74 -13.86
C TYR A 70 -18.91 -17.35 -12.76
N THR A 71 -18.24 -16.20 -12.88
CA THR A 71 -17.28 -15.71 -11.88
C THR A 71 -17.99 -15.46 -10.55
N GLY A 72 -17.48 -16.07 -9.47
CA GLY A 72 -18.07 -15.95 -8.12
C GLY A 72 -19.30 -16.79 -7.85
N ARG A 73 -19.74 -17.64 -8.79
CA ARG A 73 -20.83 -18.60 -8.55
C ARG A 73 -20.30 -19.91 -7.98
N LYS A 74 -21.07 -20.53 -7.09
CA LYS A 74 -20.82 -21.89 -6.61
C LYS A 74 -20.92 -22.85 -7.80
N ARG A 75 -19.88 -23.66 -8.04
CA ARG A 75 -19.91 -24.73 -9.05
C ARG A 75 -20.38 -26.03 -8.40
N ARG A 76 -21.21 -26.81 -9.11
CA ARG A 76 -21.55 -28.16 -8.67
C ARG A 76 -20.27 -29.01 -8.71
N ARG A 77 -20.11 -29.90 -7.72
CA ARG A 77 -19.08 -30.94 -7.81
C ARG A 77 -19.57 -31.94 -8.84
N PHE A 78 -18.70 -32.28 -9.79
CA PHE A 78 -18.90 -33.47 -10.60
C PHE A 78 -18.58 -34.65 -9.68
N ILE A 79 -19.60 -35.44 -9.36
CA ILE A 79 -19.47 -36.76 -8.72
C ILE A 79 -19.45 -37.75 -9.88
#